data_AF-A0A7J7CV78-F1
#
_entry.id   AF-A0A7J7CV78-F1
#
_cell.length_a   1.000
_cell.length_b   1.000
_cell.length_c   1.000
_cell.angle_alpha   90.00
_cell.angle_beta   90.00
_cell.angle_gamma   90.00
#
_symmetry.space_group_name_H-M   'P 1'
#
loop_
_entity.id
_entity.type
_entity.pdbx_description
1 polymer ?
#
loop_
_entity_poly.entity_id
_entity_poly.type
_entity_poly.pdbx_seq_one_letter_code
_entity_poly.pdbx_strand_id
1 'polypeptide(L)' 'MLVVGMDTSDTAVEWTMSELIRHPRAMKKLQKELEEVVGMNRMAEESDLDKLNYLDMVVKE' A
#
# COMPACT_ATOMS: atom_id res chain seq x y z
N MET A 1 10.83 -22.27 -8.65
CA MET A 1 11.50 -20.96 -8.45
C MET A 1 10.46 -19.86 -8.23
N LEU A 2 9.52 -20.07 -7.29
CA LEU A 2 8.44 -19.11 -6.96
C LEU A 2 8.58 -18.54 -5.53
N VAL A 3 9.41 -19.17 -4.69
CA VAL A 3 9.55 -18.83 -3.27
C VAL A 3 10.30 -17.51 -3.04
N VAL A 4 11.29 -17.19 -3.89
CA VAL A 4 12.11 -15.97 -3.71
C VAL A 4 11.30 -14.68 -3.89
N GLY A 5 10.27 -14.67 -4.75
CA GLY A 5 9.41 -13.51 -4.93
C GLY A 5 8.40 -13.35 -3.80
N MET A 6 7.81 -14.46 -3.33
CA MET A 6 6.86 -14.45 -2.22
C MET A 6 7.52 -14.06 -0.89
N ASP A 7 8.69 -14.62 -0.55
CA ASP A 7 9.38 -14.27 0.69
C ASP A 7 9.73 -12.77 0.74
N THR A 8 10.11 -12.15 -0.38
CA THR A 8 10.39 -10.70 -0.44
C THR A 8 9.13 -9.83 -0.43
N SER A 9 8.05 -10.27 -1.07
CA SER A 9 6.78 -9.54 -1.07
C SER A 9 6.07 -9.63 0.28
N ASP A 10 6.08 -10.80 0.91
CA ASP A 10 5.48 -11.03 2.23
C ASP A 10 6.22 -10.21 3.30
N THR A 11 7.55 -10.21 3.27
CA THR A 11 8.37 -9.40 4.19
C THR A 11 8.18 -7.90 3.94
N ALA A 12 8.06 -7.45 2.68
CA ALA A 12 7.83 -6.05 2.35
C ALA A 12 6.45 -5.57 2.83
N VAL A 13 5.40 -6.38 2.69
CA VAL A 13 4.06 -6.07 3.20
C VAL A 13 4.07 -6.01 4.73
N GLU A 14 4.73 -6.95 5.39
CA GLU A 14 4.86 -6.97 6.86
C GLU A 14 5.58 -5.73 7.39
N TRP A 15 6.69 -5.35 6.76
CA TRP A 15 7.42 -4.11 7.10
C TRP A 15 6.59 -2.87 6.83
N THR A 16 5.96 -2.79 5.66
CA THR A 16 5.10 -1.68 5.28
C THR A 16 3.96 -1.50 6.28
N MET A 17 3.27 -2.57 6.66
CA MET A 17 2.19 -2.52 7.65
C MET A 17 2.71 -2.18 9.04
N SER A 18 3.86 -2.73 9.44
CA SER A 18 4.49 -2.40 10.73
C SER A 18 4.86 -0.92 10.81
N GLU A 19 5.42 -0.35 9.74
CA GLU A 19 5.82 1.04 9.68
C GLU A 19 4.62 1.99 9.61
N LEU A 20 3.57 1.62 8.86
CA LEU A 20 2.30 2.36 8.84
C LEU A 20 1.63 2.41 10.22
N ILE A 21 1.66 1.31 10.98
CA ILE A 21 1.14 1.27 12.36
C ILE A 21 1.95 2.19 13.28
N ARG A 22 3.27 2.26 13.10
CA ARG A 22 4.16 3.15 13.87
C ARG A 22 3.99 4.63 13.48
N HIS A 23 3.58 4.90 12.25
CA HIS A 23 3.39 6.24 11.69
C HIS A 23 1.91 6.53 11.36
N PRO A 24 1.05 6.80 12.36
CA PRO A 24 -0.40 7.00 12.15
C PRO A 24 -0.74 8.19 11.24
N ARG A 25 0.18 9.16 11.08
CA ARG A 25 0.03 10.24 10.10
C ARG A 25 0.17 9.76 8.66
N ALA A 26 1.14 8.88 8.39
CA ALA A 26 1.32 8.25 7.09
C ALA A 26 0.14 7.32 6.77
N MET A 27 -0.30 6.52 7.75
CA MET A 27 -1.49 5.66 7.62
C MET A 27 -2.75 6.46 7.25
N LYS A 28 -3.02 7.58 7.93
CA LYS A 28 -4.16 8.44 7.60
C LYS A 28 -4.06 9.04 6.19
N LYS A 29 -2.86 9.40 5.75
CA LYS A 29 -2.64 9.95 4.40
C LYS A 29 -2.88 8.89 3.33
N LEU A 30 -2.42 7.66 3.56
CA LEU A 30 -2.65 6.52 2.68
C LEU A 30 -4.14 6.17 2.58
N GLN A 31 -4.83 6.12 3.71
CA GLN A 31 -6.28 5.87 3.74
C GLN A 31 -7.07 6.96 2.99
N LYS A 32 -6.66 8.22 3.11
CA LYS A 32 -7.27 9.34 2.37
C LYS A 32 -7.03 9.22 0.86
N GLU A 33 -5.82 8.85 0.45
CA GLU A 33 -5.53 8.61 -0.97
C GLU A 33 -6.38 7.47 -1.53
N LEU A 34 -6.51 6.36 -0.79
CA LEU A 34 -7.38 5.24 -1.16
C LEU A 34 -8.85 5.66 -1.28
N GLU A 35 -9.33 6.48 -0.34
CA GLU A 35 -10.69 7.01 -0.38
C GLU A 35 -10.91 7.98 -1.56
N GLU A 36 -9.91 8.77 -1.93
CA GLU A 36 -9.99 9.72 -3.05
C GLU A 36 -9.89 9.03 -4.42
N VAL A 37 -9.04 8.01 -4.55
CA VAL A 37 -8.78 7.33 -5.82
C VAL A 37 -9.76 6.17 -6.07
N VAL A 38 -9.94 5.31 -5.08
CA VAL A 38 -10.78 4.11 -5.20
C VAL A 38 -12.21 4.41 -4.73
N GLY A 39 -12.35 5.15 -3.64
CA GLY A 39 -13.63 5.36 -2.97
C GLY A 39 -14.02 4.18 -2.06
N MET A 40 -15.04 4.39 -1.23
CA MET A 40 -15.46 3.42 -0.19
C MET A 40 -16.40 2.31 -0.71
N ASN A 41 -16.89 2.41 -1.95
CA ASN A 41 -18.02 1.62 -2.44
C ASN A 41 -17.67 0.63 -3.57
N ARG A 42 -16.38 0.45 -3.88
CA ARG A 42 -15.93 -0.49 -4.92
C ARG A 42 -14.61 -1.14 -4.54
N MET A 43 -14.33 -2.29 -5.14
CA MET A 43 -12.99 -2.88 -5.06
C MET A 43 -12.01 -2.07 -5.89
N ALA A 44 -10.75 -2.03 -5.44
CA ALA A 44 -9.67 -1.40 -6.18
C ALA A 44 -9.43 -2.16 -7.49
N GLU A 45 -9.28 -1.43 -8.59
CA GLU A 45 -8.92 -1.98 -9.88
C GLU A 45 -7.43 -1.74 -10.17
N GLU A 46 -6.85 -2.53 -11.06
CA GLU A 46 -5.44 -2.37 -11.45
C GLU A 46 -5.15 -0.97 -12.03
N SER A 47 -6.13 -0.37 -12.70
CA SER A 47 -6.05 1.00 -13.22
C SER A 47 -6.00 2.09 -12.15
N ASP A 48 -6.36 1.76 -10.90
CA ASP A 48 -6.25 2.68 -9.77
C ASP A 48 -4.85 2.69 -9.18
N LEU A 49 -4.07 1.62 -9.35
CA LEU A 49 -2.71 1.52 -8.80
C LEU A 49 -1.80 2.64 -9.33
N ASP A 50 -1.94 3.01 -10.60
CA ASP A 50 -1.20 4.12 -11.23
C ASP A 50 -1.46 5.49 -10.56
N LYS A 51 -2.59 5.61 -9.84
CA LYS A 51 -3.00 6.84 -9.16
C LYS A 51 -2.63 6.83 -7.67
N LEU A 52 -2.32 5.68 -7.10
CA LEU A 52 -1.91 5.50 -5.71
C LEU A 52 -0.40 5.80 -5.53
N ASN A 53 -0.03 7.05 -5.80
CA ASN A 53 1.36 7.49 -5.79
C ASN A 53 1.99 7.44 -4.39
N TYR A 54 1.18 7.71 -3.35
CA TYR A 54 1.67 7.66 -1.98
C TYR A 54 1.82 6.22 -1.49
N LEU A 55 0.97 5.30 -1.93
CA LEU A 55 1.17 3.86 -1.70
C LEU A 55 2.51 3.37 -2.31
N ASP A 56 2.82 3.76 -3.55
CA ASP A 56 4.08 3.41 -4.21
C ASP A 56 5.30 3.97 -3.46
N MET A 57 5.21 5.19 -2.94
CA MET A 57 6.26 5.77 -2.08
C MET A 57 6.45 4.97 -0.77
N VAL A 58 5.35 4.52 -0.15
CA VAL A 58 5.39 3.77 1.11
C VAL A 58 5.99 2.36 0.92
N VAL A 59 5.77 1.73 -0.23
CA VAL A 59 6.30 0.40 -0.53
C VAL A 59 7.78 0.44 -0.99
N LYS A 60 8.24 1.58 -1.51
CA LYS A 60 9.62 1.77 -2.01
C LYS A 60 10.63 2.24 -0.95
N GLU A 61 10.15 2.74 0.18
CA GLU A 61 10.98 3.15 1.32
C GLU A 61 11.48 1.94 2.11
#